data_AF-A0A9D1L211-F1
#
_entry.id   AF-A0A9D1L211-F1
#
_cell.length_a   1.000
_cell.length_b   1.000
_cell.length_c   1.000
_cell.angle_alpha   90.00
_cell.angle_beta   90.00
_cell.angle_gamma   90.00
#
_symmetry.space_group_name_H-M   'P 1'
#
loop_
_entity.id
_entity.type
_entity.pdbx_description
1 polymer ?
#
loop_
_entity_poly.entity_id
_entity_poly.type
_entity_poly.pdbx_seq_one_letter_code
_entity_poly.pdbx_strand_id
1 'polypeptide(L)'
;MAITKTKFIQLMRCPRYAGLENLNAKDLTSKMTFAEYKKEEQAFELQELLETLSESSSNSNQVNEEHLKVMLPYYNEVEQLAGIQAKEYFDGIFTYARNTKDQECFEFKRHGILYLCYVDIYNETDDGFRIIEAKATTSAKFLNLGSTKTKNGKRSFTSIFQKGKDGIYYLLEDTDVMLEEYMPKDKYIAHREKLMDRYHAAGHYVYDLAVQRYFIEQDLKKDQLDHMIPNLRYYLAVLNHEYVFDGTLENGKPVYHKDQNGNDIICYFDMTSITSRMMPMIERDRKTLEERLTEPNVNPYPIGIYCEHKKTTKCKYCDICWKQIPKENSVFQFIDQHHGFQKEDGTKVSTYELANQGIVRQVDVPDSYLKRKKNQIQKEVVLSHTPYIDIEKIKDGIKEITYPIYHLDFETFPCPLPRYRNERCYTQSVFQFSLHIEKEAGVCDKIKDHYEYLAPDHLDHREELVKKLCSLIDTESGGTVLVYNDSFEKTRLLELANTFPEYREQLLKIREMIFDLMNLLKGSTALYKKLGYDSESSNMFNYYHEKMTGSFSIKKILPLFSSLTYQGMEVGNGMEALITYAQFPTFTKEEYEHKYQKMIEYCRQDTWAMVEILHGLSKSVN
;
A
#
# COMPACT_ATOMS: atom_id res chain seq x y z
N MET A 1 -19.39 -23.03 -10.67
CA MET A 1 -18.01 -22.58 -10.55
C MET A 1 -17.16 -22.91 -11.77
N ALA A 2 -17.56 -22.28 -12.85
CA ALA A 2 -16.59 -21.69 -13.75
C ALA A 2 -15.38 -21.09 -13.02
N ILE A 3 -14.21 -21.25 -13.63
CA ILE A 3 -12.95 -20.64 -13.23
C ILE A 3 -12.89 -19.25 -13.87
N THR A 4 -13.01 -18.24 -13.02
CA THR A 4 -12.82 -16.84 -13.37
C THR A 4 -11.34 -16.51 -13.45
N LYS A 5 -11.00 -15.34 -14.02
CA LYS A 5 -9.65 -14.75 -13.93
C LYS A 5 -9.15 -14.71 -12.48
N THR A 6 -9.96 -14.20 -11.56
CA THR A 6 -9.65 -14.13 -10.12
C THR A 6 -9.42 -15.50 -9.48
N LYS A 7 -10.27 -16.50 -9.77
CA LYS A 7 -10.08 -17.88 -9.27
C LYS A 7 -8.85 -18.53 -9.84
N PHE A 8 -8.57 -18.33 -11.13
CA PHE A 8 -7.38 -18.85 -11.78
C PHE A 8 -6.14 -18.39 -11.02
N ILE A 9 -6.06 -17.08 -10.74
CA ILE A 9 -4.99 -16.47 -9.95
C ILE A 9 -4.90 -17.13 -8.57
N GLN A 10 -5.99 -17.23 -7.82
CA GLN A 10 -5.98 -17.78 -6.45
C GLN A 10 -5.64 -19.28 -6.40
N LEU A 11 -6.20 -20.10 -7.28
CA LEU A 11 -5.91 -21.54 -7.35
C LEU A 11 -4.45 -21.82 -7.74
N MET A 12 -3.84 -20.90 -8.48
CA MET A 12 -2.42 -20.98 -8.82
C MET A 12 -1.48 -20.59 -7.67
N ARG A 13 -1.98 -20.00 -6.59
CA ARG A 13 -1.17 -19.51 -5.44
C ARG A 13 -0.25 -20.56 -4.85
N CYS A 14 -0.76 -21.72 -4.45
CA CYS A 14 0.04 -22.86 -4.00
C CYS A 14 -0.73 -24.19 -4.17
N PRO A 15 -0.03 -25.36 -4.15
CA PRO A 15 -0.68 -26.66 -4.30
C PRO A 15 -1.77 -26.94 -3.26
N ARG A 16 -1.61 -26.38 -2.05
CA ARG A 16 -2.56 -26.58 -0.95
C ARG A 16 -3.85 -25.76 -1.09
N TYR A 17 -3.80 -24.64 -1.83
CA TYR A 17 -4.93 -23.72 -1.93
C TYR A 17 -6.15 -24.43 -2.53
N ALA A 18 -5.98 -25.08 -3.69
CA ALA A 18 -7.05 -25.81 -4.37
C ALA A 18 -7.66 -26.92 -3.51
N GLY A 19 -6.83 -27.66 -2.76
CA GLY A 19 -7.32 -28.70 -1.84
C GLY A 19 -8.14 -28.15 -0.67
N LEU A 20 -7.84 -26.93 -0.20
CA LEU A 20 -8.61 -26.27 0.87
C LEU A 20 -9.85 -25.52 0.34
N GLU A 21 -9.90 -25.24 -0.96
CA GLU A 21 -11.00 -24.52 -1.63
C GLU A 21 -12.31 -25.32 -1.67
N ASN A 22 -12.31 -26.60 -1.27
CA ASN A 22 -13.48 -27.48 -1.18
C ASN A 22 -14.41 -27.41 -2.42
N LEU A 23 -13.81 -27.56 -3.60
CA LEU A 23 -14.50 -27.50 -4.88
C LEU A 23 -15.02 -28.90 -5.26
N ASN A 24 -16.33 -29.05 -5.50
CA ASN A 24 -16.89 -30.30 -6.03
C ASN A 24 -17.05 -30.23 -7.56
N ALA A 25 -17.14 -31.38 -8.23
CA ALA A 25 -17.24 -31.44 -9.71
C ALA A 25 -18.45 -30.68 -10.31
N LYS A 26 -19.55 -30.56 -9.55
CA LYS A 26 -20.72 -29.73 -9.94
C LYS A 26 -20.39 -28.25 -9.98
N ASP A 27 -19.46 -27.82 -9.13
CA ASP A 27 -18.98 -26.45 -9.12
C ASP A 27 -18.20 -26.21 -10.42
N LEU A 28 -17.25 -27.04 -10.81
CA LEU A 28 -16.42 -26.76 -12.00
C LEU A 28 -17.17 -26.64 -13.35
N THR A 29 -18.40 -27.15 -13.44
CA THR A 29 -19.24 -27.16 -14.64
C THR A 29 -20.42 -26.18 -14.61
N SER A 30 -20.77 -25.60 -13.45
CA SER A 30 -21.93 -24.73 -13.33
C SER A 30 -21.65 -23.32 -13.85
N LYS A 31 -22.60 -22.80 -14.64
CA LYS A 31 -22.60 -21.40 -15.09
C LYS A 31 -22.69 -20.50 -13.87
N MET A 32 -21.78 -19.55 -13.81
CA MET A 32 -21.78 -18.49 -12.81
C MET A 32 -22.54 -17.30 -13.38
N THR A 33 -23.38 -16.69 -12.57
CA THR A 33 -24.10 -15.48 -12.96
C THR A 33 -23.14 -14.30 -13.06
N PHE A 34 -23.46 -13.31 -13.90
CA PHE A 34 -22.71 -12.06 -13.94
C PHE A 34 -22.57 -11.42 -12.55
N ALA A 35 -23.66 -11.43 -11.75
CA ALA A 35 -23.66 -10.83 -10.42
C ALA A 35 -22.68 -11.53 -9.46
N GLU A 36 -22.56 -12.86 -9.54
CA GLU A 36 -21.57 -13.62 -8.77
C GLU A 36 -20.14 -13.31 -9.22
N TYR A 37 -19.89 -13.22 -10.54
CA TYR A 37 -18.59 -12.82 -11.08
C TYR A 37 -18.18 -11.45 -10.57
N LYS A 38 -19.04 -10.44 -10.74
CA LYS A 38 -18.74 -9.06 -10.37
C LYS A 38 -18.50 -8.92 -8.87
N LYS A 39 -19.26 -9.63 -8.03
CA LYS A 39 -19.02 -9.63 -6.58
C LYS A 39 -17.63 -10.18 -6.22
N GLU A 40 -17.18 -11.21 -6.93
CA GLU A 40 -15.88 -11.83 -6.71
C GLU A 40 -14.72 -10.95 -7.18
N GLU A 41 -14.84 -10.36 -8.37
CA GLU A 41 -13.84 -9.44 -8.93
C GLU A 41 -13.71 -8.16 -8.10
N GLN A 42 -14.84 -7.51 -7.79
CA GLN A 42 -14.84 -6.32 -6.94
C GLN A 42 -14.23 -6.59 -5.56
N ALA A 43 -14.49 -7.76 -4.96
CA ALA A 43 -13.87 -8.09 -3.67
C ALA A 43 -12.34 -8.22 -3.77
N PHE A 44 -11.82 -8.69 -4.90
CA PHE A 44 -10.38 -8.83 -5.14
C PHE A 44 -9.71 -7.48 -5.43
N GLU A 45 -10.27 -6.67 -6.32
CA GLU A 45 -9.74 -5.34 -6.67
C GLU A 45 -9.69 -4.40 -5.47
N LEU A 46 -10.67 -4.53 -4.60
CA LEU A 46 -10.81 -3.71 -3.41
C LEU A 46 -9.83 -4.13 -2.31
N GLN A 47 -9.41 -5.41 -2.28
CA GLN A 47 -8.25 -5.82 -1.49
C GLN A 47 -6.96 -5.19 -2.03
N GLU A 48 -6.73 -5.20 -3.34
CA GLU A 48 -5.55 -4.57 -3.97
C GLU A 48 -5.52 -3.04 -3.76
N LEU A 49 -6.68 -2.41 -3.80
CA LEU A 49 -6.83 -0.97 -3.52
C LEU A 49 -6.44 -0.66 -2.08
N LEU A 50 -6.96 -1.42 -1.12
CA LEU A 50 -6.61 -1.22 0.28
C LEU A 50 -5.14 -1.51 0.55
N GLU A 51 -4.49 -2.39 -0.21
CA GLU A 51 -3.02 -2.50 -0.16
C GLU A 51 -2.39 -1.15 -0.55
N THR A 52 -2.83 -0.55 -1.67
CA THR A 52 -2.34 0.75 -2.15
C THR A 52 -2.57 1.88 -1.14
N LEU A 53 -3.73 1.92 -0.47
CA LEU A 53 -4.01 2.86 0.62
C LEU A 53 -3.12 2.57 1.83
N SER A 54 -2.94 1.30 2.21
CA SER A 54 -2.15 0.90 3.37
C SER A 54 -0.64 1.06 3.18
N GLU A 55 -0.13 0.94 1.95
CA GLU A 55 1.25 1.31 1.59
C GLU A 55 1.52 2.79 1.88
N SER A 56 0.46 3.61 1.90
CA SER A 56 0.52 5.05 2.21
C SER A 56 0.25 5.38 3.70
N SER A 57 -0.35 4.46 4.47
CA SER A 57 -0.68 4.63 5.89
C SER A 57 -0.07 3.50 6.73
N SER A 58 0.95 3.80 7.53
CA SER A 58 1.65 2.80 8.33
C SER A 58 0.74 2.16 9.40
N ASN A 59 0.30 0.92 9.13
CA ASN A 59 -0.28 -0.09 10.05
C ASN A 59 -1.81 -0.27 10.05
N SER A 60 -2.33 -1.21 9.25
CA SER A 60 -3.49 -2.05 9.64
C SER A 60 -3.60 -3.32 8.78
N ASN A 61 -3.50 -4.51 9.40
CA ASN A 61 -3.57 -5.82 8.71
C ASN A 61 -4.97 -6.47 8.71
N GLN A 62 -6.02 -5.70 9.00
CA GLN A 62 -7.39 -6.20 8.96
C GLN A 62 -8.29 -5.22 8.21
N VAL A 63 -8.45 -5.54 6.94
CA VAL A 63 -9.52 -5.02 6.09
C VAL A 63 -10.78 -5.84 6.38
N ASN A 64 -11.89 -5.18 6.65
CA ASN A 64 -13.21 -5.82 6.72
C ASN A 64 -14.07 -5.42 5.49
N GLU A 65 -15.24 -6.06 5.34
CA GLU A 65 -16.14 -5.81 4.21
C GLU A 65 -16.71 -4.37 4.16
N GLU A 66 -16.77 -3.70 5.31
CA GLU A 66 -17.25 -2.32 5.41
C GLU A 66 -16.23 -1.33 4.82
N HIS A 67 -14.95 -1.56 5.10
CA HIS A 67 -13.84 -0.80 4.51
C HIS A 67 -13.88 -0.84 2.99
N LEU A 68 -14.15 -2.03 2.45
CA LEU A 68 -14.27 -2.26 1.03
C LEU A 68 -15.42 -1.40 0.45
N LYS A 69 -16.62 -1.46 1.04
CA LYS A 69 -17.82 -0.78 0.51
C LYS A 69 -17.66 0.74 0.38
N VAL A 70 -16.93 1.38 1.29
CA VAL A 70 -16.74 2.84 1.31
C VAL A 70 -15.86 3.33 0.15
N MET A 71 -14.91 2.51 -0.30
CA MET A 71 -14.00 2.88 -1.39
C MET A 71 -14.57 2.54 -2.79
N LEU A 72 -15.59 1.68 -2.85
CA LEU A 72 -16.17 1.19 -4.11
C LEU A 72 -16.68 2.29 -5.08
N PRO A 73 -17.30 3.40 -4.62
CA PRO A 73 -17.72 4.47 -5.51
C PRO A 73 -16.57 5.11 -6.29
N TYR A 74 -15.44 5.37 -5.62
CA TYR A 74 -14.25 5.94 -6.25
C TYR A 74 -13.67 5.00 -7.30
N TYR A 75 -13.69 3.69 -7.05
CA TYR A 75 -13.24 2.68 -7.99
C TYR A 75 -14.08 2.65 -9.27
N ASN A 76 -15.40 2.57 -9.13
CA ASN A 76 -16.32 2.59 -10.28
C ASN A 76 -16.18 3.89 -11.09
N GLU A 77 -15.76 4.99 -10.47
CA GLU A 77 -15.48 6.25 -11.14
C GLU A 77 -14.18 6.20 -11.95
N VAL A 78 -13.12 5.54 -11.47
CA VAL A 78 -11.88 5.32 -12.23
C VAL A 78 -12.16 4.53 -13.51
N GLU A 79 -12.91 3.43 -13.45
CA GLU A 79 -13.30 2.65 -14.63
C GLU A 79 -14.09 3.49 -15.64
N GLN A 80 -15.03 4.30 -15.15
CA GLN A 80 -15.84 5.19 -15.99
C GLN A 80 -14.97 6.25 -16.68
N LEU A 81 -14.06 6.88 -15.96
CA LEU A 81 -13.13 7.86 -16.52
C LEU A 81 -12.22 7.22 -17.57
N ALA A 82 -11.71 6.01 -17.30
CA ALA A 82 -10.91 5.26 -18.26
C ALA A 82 -11.67 4.97 -19.55
N GLY A 83 -12.95 4.56 -19.47
CA GLY A 83 -13.78 4.31 -20.65
C GLY A 83 -14.17 5.57 -21.43
N ILE A 84 -14.46 6.68 -20.72
CA ILE A 84 -14.79 7.96 -21.36
C ILE A 84 -13.56 8.53 -22.08
N GLN A 85 -12.42 8.58 -21.40
CA GLN A 85 -11.19 9.16 -21.93
C GLN A 85 -10.58 8.31 -23.06
N ALA A 86 -10.84 6.99 -23.08
CA ALA A 86 -10.30 6.10 -24.11
C ALA A 86 -10.71 6.50 -25.53
N LYS A 87 -11.86 7.16 -25.69
CA LYS A 87 -12.35 7.67 -26.98
C LYS A 87 -11.47 8.77 -27.59
N GLU A 88 -10.62 9.40 -26.79
CA GLU A 88 -9.63 10.37 -27.28
C GLU A 88 -8.35 9.70 -27.81
N TYR A 89 -8.10 8.44 -27.40
CA TYR A 89 -6.87 7.70 -27.70
C TYR A 89 -7.05 6.61 -28.74
N PHE A 90 -8.24 6.01 -28.80
CA PHE A 90 -8.53 4.87 -29.67
C PHE A 90 -9.75 5.16 -30.54
N ASP A 91 -9.67 4.74 -31.79
CA ASP A 91 -10.80 4.69 -32.72
C ASP A 91 -11.69 3.46 -32.46
N GLY A 92 -12.83 3.38 -33.15
CA GLY A 92 -13.73 2.23 -33.08
C GLY A 92 -14.93 2.42 -32.15
N ILE A 93 -15.66 1.32 -31.92
CA ILE A 93 -16.90 1.29 -31.14
C ILE A 93 -16.57 0.81 -29.73
N PHE A 94 -17.02 1.54 -28.72
CA PHE A 94 -16.72 1.25 -27.32
C PHE A 94 -17.93 0.65 -26.61
N THR A 95 -17.69 -0.46 -25.92
CA THR A 95 -18.61 -1.10 -24.99
C THR A 95 -17.96 -1.10 -23.61
N TYR A 96 -18.48 -0.24 -22.73
CA TYR A 96 -18.16 -0.19 -21.30
C TYR A 96 -19.44 0.22 -20.57
N ALA A 97 -19.87 -0.54 -19.57
CA ALA A 97 -21.24 -0.46 -19.09
C ALA A 97 -21.36 0.10 -17.66
N ARG A 98 -22.22 1.11 -17.49
CA ARG A 98 -22.73 1.55 -16.17
C ARG A 98 -23.73 0.53 -15.60
N ASN A 99 -24.45 -0.16 -16.48
CA ASN A 99 -25.37 -1.26 -16.18
C ASN A 99 -24.76 -2.58 -16.64
N THR A 100 -24.55 -3.45 -15.68
CA THR A 100 -23.78 -4.70 -15.71
C THR A 100 -24.21 -5.80 -16.68
N LYS A 101 -25.21 -5.59 -17.52
CA LYS A 101 -25.69 -6.61 -18.47
C LYS A 101 -25.03 -6.53 -19.86
N ASP A 102 -24.27 -5.47 -20.11
CA ASP A 102 -23.75 -5.14 -21.44
C ASP A 102 -22.21 -5.24 -21.52
N GLN A 103 -21.52 -5.77 -20.48
CA GLN A 103 -20.08 -6.05 -20.58
C GLN A 103 -19.83 -7.30 -21.43
N GLU A 104 -18.83 -7.22 -22.30
CA GLU A 104 -18.42 -8.35 -23.12
C GLU A 104 -17.83 -9.47 -22.26
N CYS A 105 -18.19 -10.70 -22.59
CA CYS A 105 -17.81 -11.91 -21.88
C CYS A 105 -17.16 -12.90 -22.83
N PHE A 106 -16.02 -13.46 -22.44
CA PHE A 106 -15.34 -14.51 -23.18
C PHE A 106 -15.35 -15.80 -22.37
N GLU A 107 -15.74 -16.93 -22.98
CA GLU A 107 -15.82 -18.21 -22.28
C GLU A 107 -15.42 -19.43 -23.13
N PHE A 108 -14.52 -20.25 -22.62
CA PHE A 108 -14.18 -21.52 -23.24
C PHE A 108 -14.28 -22.68 -22.27
N LYS A 109 -14.55 -23.88 -22.80
CA LYS A 109 -14.60 -25.13 -22.02
C LYS A 109 -13.45 -26.03 -22.41
N ARG A 110 -12.74 -26.56 -21.42
CA ARG A 110 -11.66 -27.51 -21.62
C ARG A 110 -11.62 -28.53 -20.48
N HIS A 111 -11.52 -29.81 -20.82
CA HIS A 111 -11.55 -30.93 -19.85
C HIS A 111 -12.70 -30.87 -18.83
N GLY A 112 -13.86 -30.38 -19.25
CA GLY A 112 -15.04 -30.23 -18.38
C GLY A 112 -15.02 -29.00 -17.47
N ILE A 113 -14.00 -28.14 -17.54
CA ILE A 113 -13.88 -26.90 -16.79
C ILE A 113 -14.30 -25.74 -17.68
N LEU A 114 -15.21 -24.89 -17.18
CA LEU A 114 -15.58 -23.64 -17.83
C LEU A 114 -14.64 -22.53 -17.35
N TYR A 115 -13.96 -21.85 -18.26
CA TYR A 115 -13.15 -20.67 -17.99
C TYR A 115 -13.85 -19.44 -18.56
N LEU A 116 -13.94 -18.35 -17.79
CA LEU A 116 -14.58 -17.12 -18.27
C LEU A 116 -14.00 -15.86 -17.66
N CYS A 117 -14.08 -14.76 -18.41
CA CYS A 117 -13.78 -13.41 -17.95
C CYS A 117 -14.71 -12.41 -18.61
N TYR A 118 -15.03 -11.34 -17.87
CA TYR A 118 -15.57 -10.12 -18.46
C TYR A 118 -14.44 -9.13 -18.65
N VAL A 119 -14.66 -8.15 -19.51
CA VAL A 119 -13.69 -7.09 -19.82
C VAL A 119 -14.27 -5.74 -19.40
N ASP A 120 -13.43 -4.88 -18.83
CA ASP A 120 -13.85 -3.56 -18.33
C ASP A 120 -14.32 -2.68 -19.48
N ILE A 121 -13.46 -2.56 -20.50
CA ILE A 121 -13.68 -1.77 -21.70
C ILE A 121 -13.32 -2.63 -22.91
N TYR A 122 -14.32 -2.90 -23.73
CA TYR A 122 -14.18 -3.53 -25.04
C TYR A 122 -14.23 -2.45 -26.12
N ASN A 123 -13.27 -2.45 -27.05
CA ASN A 123 -13.23 -1.51 -28.15
C ASN A 123 -13.08 -2.26 -29.49
N GLU A 124 -14.16 -2.32 -30.25
CA GLU A 124 -14.24 -3.00 -31.56
C GLU A 124 -13.68 -2.10 -32.66
N THR A 125 -12.87 -2.69 -33.55
CA THR A 125 -12.30 -2.04 -34.73
C THR A 125 -12.60 -2.85 -35.99
N ASP A 126 -12.37 -2.26 -37.17
CA ASP A 126 -12.64 -2.93 -38.45
C ASP A 126 -11.91 -4.27 -38.60
N ASP A 127 -10.70 -4.39 -38.04
CA ASP A 127 -9.82 -5.54 -38.20
C ASP A 127 -9.63 -6.38 -36.92
N GLY A 128 -10.31 -6.04 -35.82
CA GLY A 128 -10.14 -6.72 -34.53
C GLY A 128 -10.79 -6.00 -33.36
N PHE A 129 -10.19 -6.10 -32.18
CA PHE A 129 -10.63 -5.36 -31.01
C PHE A 129 -9.50 -5.13 -30.01
N ARG A 130 -9.71 -4.16 -29.13
CA ARG A 130 -8.82 -3.79 -28.03
C ARG A 130 -9.51 -4.10 -26.71
N ILE A 131 -8.74 -4.64 -25.78
CA ILE A 131 -9.15 -4.84 -24.40
C ILE A 131 -8.39 -3.84 -23.55
N ILE A 132 -9.12 -3.04 -22.78
CA ILE A 132 -8.54 -2.08 -21.85
C ILE A 132 -9.03 -2.44 -20.45
N GLU A 133 -8.10 -2.89 -19.62
CA GLU A 133 -8.36 -3.22 -18.22
C GLU A 133 -8.01 -2.00 -17.35
N ALA A 134 -8.99 -1.51 -16.59
CA ALA A 134 -8.83 -0.35 -15.74
C ALA A 134 -8.38 -0.77 -14.33
N LYS A 135 -7.37 -0.09 -13.78
CA LYS A 135 -6.91 -0.34 -12.42
C LYS A 135 -6.77 0.98 -11.67
N ALA A 136 -7.37 1.04 -10.48
CA ALA A 136 -7.20 2.14 -9.54
C ALA A 136 -5.81 2.10 -8.87
N THR A 137 -4.75 2.01 -9.66
CA THR A 137 -3.36 2.20 -9.25
C THR A 137 -2.77 3.37 -10.03
N THR A 138 -1.53 3.76 -9.75
CA THR A 138 -0.90 4.90 -10.42
C THR A 138 0.15 4.50 -11.44
N SER A 139 0.33 5.33 -12.47
CA SER A 139 1.35 5.17 -13.50
C SER A 139 2.78 5.10 -12.94
N ALA A 140 3.03 5.67 -11.75
CA ALA A 140 4.32 5.57 -11.05
C ALA A 140 4.76 4.11 -10.83
N LYS A 141 3.81 3.20 -10.58
CA LYS A 141 4.09 1.78 -10.31
C LYS A 141 4.76 1.08 -11.51
N PHE A 142 4.45 1.55 -12.73
CA PHE A 142 5.04 1.07 -13.98
C PHE A 142 6.23 1.92 -14.39
N LEU A 143 6.10 3.25 -14.35
CA LEU A 143 7.13 4.18 -14.82
C LEU A 143 8.41 4.12 -13.97
N ASN A 144 8.33 3.77 -12.68
CA ASN A 144 9.50 3.57 -11.81
C ASN A 144 10.27 2.27 -12.08
N LEU A 145 9.80 1.42 -13.00
CA LEU A 145 10.59 0.30 -13.51
C LEU A 145 11.61 0.83 -14.51
N GLY A 146 12.88 0.87 -14.11
CA GLY A 146 13.91 1.43 -14.96
C GLY A 146 15.23 1.57 -14.23
N SER A 147 16.18 2.25 -14.87
CA SER A 147 17.53 2.39 -14.35
C SER A 147 17.97 3.84 -14.27
N THR A 148 18.71 4.18 -13.21
CA THR A 148 19.37 5.48 -13.08
C THR A 148 20.76 5.41 -13.70
N LYS A 149 21.02 6.27 -14.70
CA LYS A 149 22.37 6.52 -15.22
C LYS A 149 22.93 7.76 -14.54
N THR A 150 24.23 7.72 -14.20
CA THR A 150 24.96 8.90 -13.71
C THR A 150 26.00 9.27 -14.77
N LYS A 151 25.90 10.48 -15.32
CA LYS A 151 26.87 11.01 -16.29
C LYS A 151 27.27 12.41 -15.85
N ASN A 152 28.58 12.66 -15.71
CA ASN A 152 29.13 13.95 -15.24
C ASN A 152 28.51 14.45 -13.92
N GLY A 153 28.23 13.54 -12.98
CA GLY A 153 27.58 13.85 -11.70
C GLY A 153 26.06 14.08 -11.76
N LYS A 154 25.46 14.17 -12.96
CA LYS A 154 23.99 14.29 -13.12
C LYS A 154 23.37 12.89 -13.19
N ARG A 155 22.39 12.65 -12.30
CA ARG A 155 21.57 11.44 -12.32
C ARG A 155 20.37 11.64 -13.23
N SER A 156 20.12 10.69 -14.12
CA SER A 156 18.90 10.63 -14.94
C SER A 156 18.28 9.24 -14.80
N PHE A 157 17.01 9.18 -14.45
CA PHE A 157 16.24 7.95 -14.42
C PHE A 157 15.60 7.71 -15.79
N THR A 158 15.65 6.47 -16.25
CA THR A 158 15.06 6.05 -17.53
C THR A 158 14.17 4.85 -17.26
N SER A 159 12.87 4.99 -17.56
CA SER A 159 11.88 3.92 -17.46
C SER A 159 12.09 2.88 -18.58
N ILE A 160 11.60 1.65 -18.36
CA ILE A 160 11.42 0.64 -19.42
C ILE A 160 10.23 0.95 -20.33
N PHE A 161 9.43 1.96 -19.98
CA PHE A 161 8.34 2.48 -20.81
C PHE A 161 8.70 3.85 -21.41
N GLN A 162 8.15 4.13 -22.58
CA GLN A 162 8.23 5.41 -23.26
C GLN A 162 6.84 5.83 -23.76
N LYS A 163 6.52 7.12 -23.62
CA LYS A 163 5.28 7.68 -24.14
C LYS A 163 5.40 7.91 -25.65
N GLY A 164 4.50 7.31 -26.42
CA GLY A 164 4.35 7.49 -27.87
C GLY A 164 3.75 8.86 -28.23
N LYS A 165 3.67 9.14 -29.54
CA LYS A 165 3.07 10.39 -30.06
C LYS A 165 1.54 10.43 -29.91
N ASP A 166 0.94 9.25 -29.83
CA ASP A 166 -0.47 9.00 -29.48
C ASP A 166 -0.74 9.18 -27.97
N GLY A 167 0.29 9.40 -27.17
CA GLY A 167 0.17 9.58 -25.72
C GLY A 167 0.08 8.28 -24.92
N ILE A 168 0.21 7.11 -25.55
CA ILE A 168 0.21 5.78 -24.91
C ILE A 168 1.64 5.41 -24.48
N TYR A 169 1.79 4.68 -23.38
CA TYR A 169 3.09 4.16 -22.95
C TYR A 169 3.37 2.78 -23.55
N TYR A 170 4.53 2.64 -24.19
CA TYR A 170 5.01 1.41 -24.81
C TYR A 170 6.28 0.94 -24.11
N LEU A 171 6.53 -0.38 -24.06
CA LEU A 171 7.84 -0.88 -23.67
C LEU A 171 8.90 -0.41 -24.67
N LEU A 172 10.10 -0.10 -24.19
CA LEU A 172 11.19 0.35 -25.08
C LEU A 172 11.45 -0.64 -26.21
N GLU A 173 11.33 -1.95 -25.96
CA GLU A 173 11.54 -3.00 -26.97
C GLU A 173 10.45 -3.05 -28.06
N ASP A 174 9.31 -2.38 -27.85
CA ASP A 174 8.21 -2.26 -28.81
C ASP A 174 8.21 -0.91 -29.56
N THR A 175 9.24 -0.09 -29.34
CA THR A 175 9.40 1.21 -30.00
C THR A 175 10.60 1.20 -30.95
N ASP A 176 10.69 2.20 -31.83
CA ASP A 176 11.80 2.36 -32.79
C ASP A 176 13.13 2.83 -32.15
N VAL A 177 13.27 2.76 -30.83
CA VAL A 177 14.46 3.27 -30.12
C VAL A 177 15.55 2.21 -29.97
N MET A 178 16.80 2.67 -29.92
CA MET A 178 17.94 1.82 -29.58
C MET A 178 18.01 1.61 -28.06
N LEU A 179 17.54 0.45 -27.60
CA LEU A 179 17.41 0.10 -26.18
C LEU A 179 18.67 0.38 -25.34
N GLU A 180 19.85 0.10 -25.90
CA GLU A 180 21.15 0.30 -25.26
C GLU A 180 21.46 1.78 -24.95
N GLU A 181 20.89 2.73 -25.71
CA GLU A 181 20.99 4.17 -25.43
C GLU A 181 20.27 4.52 -24.12
N TYR A 182 19.18 3.83 -23.83
CA TYR A 182 18.33 4.04 -22.65
C TYR A 182 18.88 3.28 -21.44
N MET A 183 19.19 1.99 -21.59
CA MET A 183 19.78 1.18 -20.50
C MET A 183 20.47 -0.09 -21.01
N PRO A 184 21.44 -0.66 -20.25
CA PRO A 184 22.03 -1.95 -20.58
C PRO A 184 20.96 -3.04 -20.70
N LYS A 185 21.07 -3.89 -21.72
CA LYS A 185 20.10 -4.93 -22.05
C LYS A 185 19.76 -5.85 -20.88
N ASP A 186 20.76 -6.29 -20.11
CA ASP A 186 20.53 -7.15 -18.94
C ASP A 186 19.73 -6.45 -17.84
N LYS A 187 19.92 -5.14 -17.67
CA LYS A 187 19.11 -4.34 -16.75
C LYS A 187 17.68 -4.21 -17.24
N TYR A 188 17.49 -3.90 -18.54
CA TYR A 188 16.16 -3.86 -19.12
C TYR A 188 15.41 -5.18 -18.91
N ILE A 189 16.04 -6.30 -19.25
CA ILE A 189 15.47 -7.64 -19.07
C ILE A 189 15.10 -7.86 -17.59
N ALA A 190 15.99 -7.55 -16.65
CA ALA A 190 15.70 -7.70 -15.23
C ALA A 190 14.51 -6.85 -14.74
N HIS A 191 14.27 -5.68 -15.34
CA HIS A 191 13.10 -4.85 -15.04
C HIS A 191 11.83 -5.35 -15.74
N ARG A 192 11.92 -5.80 -17.00
CA ARG A 192 10.81 -6.39 -17.75
C ARG A 192 10.31 -7.68 -17.08
N GLU A 193 11.20 -8.53 -16.58
CA GLU A 193 10.80 -9.77 -15.87
C GLU A 193 9.93 -9.48 -14.63
N LYS A 194 10.07 -8.30 -14.01
CA LYS A 194 9.17 -7.88 -12.91
C LYS A 194 7.73 -7.65 -13.35
N LEU A 195 7.48 -7.39 -14.64
CA LEU A 195 6.12 -7.35 -15.20
C LEU A 195 5.54 -8.75 -15.37
N MET A 196 6.38 -9.78 -15.47
CA MET A 196 5.94 -11.18 -15.60
C MET A 196 5.80 -11.88 -14.23
N ASP A 197 6.33 -11.28 -13.16
CA ASP A 197 6.22 -11.78 -11.79
C ASP A 197 4.90 -11.33 -11.13
N ARG A 198 3.99 -12.29 -10.96
CA ARG A 198 2.68 -12.08 -10.32
C ARG A 198 2.73 -11.67 -8.84
N TYR A 199 3.87 -11.72 -8.17
CA TYR A 199 4.04 -11.24 -6.79
C TYR A 199 4.73 -9.86 -6.73
N HIS A 200 5.17 -9.34 -7.88
CA HIS A 200 5.71 -7.99 -7.99
C HIS A 200 4.58 -6.95 -8.08
N ALA A 201 4.81 -5.76 -7.52
CA ALA A 201 3.80 -4.71 -7.41
C ALA A 201 3.18 -4.30 -8.77
N ALA A 202 3.96 -4.24 -9.85
CA ALA A 202 3.43 -4.00 -11.20
C ALA A 202 3.00 -5.28 -11.93
N GLY A 203 3.65 -6.41 -11.64
CA GLY A 203 3.50 -7.63 -12.44
C GLY A 203 2.20 -8.39 -12.17
N HIS A 204 1.59 -8.23 -11.00
CA HIS A 204 0.28 -8.85 -10.75
C HIS A 204 -0.83 -8.32 -11.68
N TYR A 205 -0.86 -7.02 -12.00
CA TYR A 205 -1.81 -6.45 -12.96
C TYR A 205 -1.57 -6.99 -14.39
N VAL A 206 -0.30 -7.17 -14.77
CA VAL A 206 0.04 -7.72 -16.10
C VAL A 206 -0.27 -9.21 -16.16
N TYR A 207 -0.08 -9.95 -15.07
CA TYR A 207 -0.48 -11.36 -14.97
C TYR A 207 -2.01 -11.52 -15.04
N ASP A 208 -2.76 -10.64 -14.37
CA ASP A 208 -4.22 -10.59 -14.46
C ASP A 208 -4.69 -10.40 -15.91
N LEU A 209 -4.18 -9.37 -16.59
CA LEU A 209 -4.45 -9.11 -18.01
C LEU A 209 -3.98 -10.26 -18.92
N ALA A 210 -2.87 -10.94 -18.59
CA ALA A 210 -2.40 -12.11 -19.34
C ALA A 210 -3.34 -13.33 -19.18
N VAL A 211 -3.90 -13.56 -17.99
CA VAL A 211 -4.92 -14.60 -17.80
C VAL A 211 -6.18 -14.27 -18.60
N GLN A 212 -6.63 -13.01 -18.57
CA GLN A 212 -7.77 -12.54 -19.37
C GLN A 212 -7.52 -12.75 -20.87
N ARG A 213 -6.36 -12.31 -21.38
CA ARG A 213 -5.94 -12.55 -22.77
C ARG A 213 -5.97 -14.03 -23.14
N TYR A 214 -5.46 -14.90 -22.27
CA TYR A 214 -5.45 -16.33 -22.54
C TYR A 214 -6.88 -16.86 -22.69
N PHE A 215 -7.84 -16.43 -21.86
CA PHE A 215 -9.24 -16.84 -21.99
C PHE A 215 -9.87 -16.36 -23.30
N ILE A 216 -9.65 -15.10 -23.66
CA ILE A 216 -10.12 -14.50 -24.92
C ILE A 216 -9.57 -15.25 -26.12
N GLU A 217 -8.26 -15.49 -26.16
CA GLU A 217 -7.65 -16.22 -27.27
C GLU A 217 -8.25 -17.63 -27.39
N GLN A 218 -8.42 -18.37 -26.30
CA GLN A 218 -9.01 -19.72 -26.33
C GLN A 218 -10.48 -19.72 -26.78
N ASP A 219 -11.25 -18.70 -26.40
CA ASP A 219 -12.63 -18.54 -26.84
C ASP A 219 -12.71 -18.28 -28.35
N LEU A 220 -11.85 -17.41 -28.88
CA LEU A 220 -11.74 -17.21 -30.33
C LEU A 220 -11.32 -18.50 -31.06
N LYS A 221 -10.39 -19.30 -30.50
CA LYS A 221 -10.02 -20.61 -31.10
C LYS A 221 -11.19 -21.58 -31.13
N LYS A 222 -12.00 -21.59 -30.06
CA LYS A 222 -13.21 -22.42 -29.96
C LYS A 222 -14.17 -22.11 -31.12
N ASP A 223 -14.28 -20.84 -31.48
CA ASP A 223 -15.19 -20.35 -32.52
C ASP A 223 -14.50 -20.22 -33.90
N GLN A 224 -13.28 -20.75 -34.07
CA GLN A 224 -12.49 -20.74 -35.32
C GLN A 224 -12.12 -19.32 -35.81
N LEU A 225 -12.00 -18.38 -34.87
CA LEU A 225 -11.62 -16.98 -35.08
C LEU A 225 -10.13 -16.72 -34.76
N ASP A 226 -9.28 -17.75 -34.80
CA ASP A 226 -7.84 -17.64 -34.53
C ASP A 226 -7.12 -16.59 -35.38
N HIS A 227 -7.62 -16.35 -36.59
CA HIS A 227 -7.08 -15.37 -37.53
C HIS A 227 -7.17 -13.93 -37.00
N MET A 228 -8.04 -13.65 -36.04
CA MET A 228 -8.19 -12.33 -35.40
C MET A 228 -7.11 -12.07 -34.33
N ILE A 229 -6.52 -13.11 -33.74
CA ILE A 229 -5.60 -13.00 -32.59
C ILE A 229 -4.42 -12.03 -32.85
N PRO A 230 -3.76 -12.01 -34.02
CA PRO A 230 -2.68 -11.07 -34.31
C PRO A 230 -3.09 -9.59 -34.27
N ASN A 231 -4.38 -9.29 -34.47
CA ASN A 231 -4.93 -7.94 -34.50
C ASN A 231 -5.44 -7.47 -33.14
N LEU A 232 -5.47 -8.36 -32.13
CA LEU A 232 -5.89 -7.98 -30.78
C LEU A 232 -4.83 -7.11 -30.10
N ARG A 233 -5.31 -6.15 -29.32
CA ARG A 233 -4.45 -5.29 -28.49
C ARG A 233 -4.95 -5.27 -27.05
N TYR A 234 -4.01 -5.16 -26.12
CA TYR A 234 -4.27 -5.26 -24.69
C TYR A 234 -3.62 -4.09 -23.97
N TYR A 235 -4.41 -3.35 -23.20
CA TYR A 235 -3.96 -2.15 -22.51
C TYR A 235 -4.30 -2.20 -21.02
N LEU A 236 -3.46 -1.56 -20.22
CA LEU A 236 -3.81 -1.17 -18.85
C LEU A 236 -4.12 0.33 -18.80
N ALA A 237 -5.27 0.70 -18.25
CA ALA A 237 -5.64 2.07 -17.93
C ALA A 237 -5.44 2.32 -16.43
N VAL A 238 -4.59 3.30 -16.08
CA VAL A 238 -4.23 3.59 -14.69
C VAL A 238 -4.25 5.08 -14.42
N LEU A 239 -4.35 5.48 -13.15
CA LEU A 239 -4.33 6.88 -12.75
C LEU A 239 -2.96 7.51 -13.01
N ASN A 240 -2.95 8.72 -13.56
CA ASN A 240 -1.74 9.45 -13.81
C ASN A 240 -1.21 10.09 -12.52
N HIS A 241 -0.03 9.65 -12.06
CA HIS A 241 0.59 10.19 -10.84
C HIS A 241 1.11 11.64 -10.97
N GLU A 242 1.22 12.15 -12.20
CA GLU A 242 1.68 13.52 -12.47
C GLU A 242 0.51 14.51 -12.65
N TYR A 243 -0.72 14.00 -12.84
CA TYR A 243 -1.92 14.81 -13.00
C TYR A 243 -2.19 15.67 -11.75
N VAL A 244 -2.41 16.97 -11.96
CA VAL A 244 -2.78 17.91 -10.89
C VAL A 244 -4.18 18.47 -11.16
N PHE A 245 -5.10 18.26 -10.23
CA PHE A 245 -6.47 18.74 -10.35
C PHE A 245 -6.56 20.25 -10.19
N ASP A 246 -7.30 20.87 -11.11
CA ASP A 246 -7.53 22.31 -11.14
C ASP A 246 -8.69 22.75 -10.23
N GLY A 247 -9.39 21.84 -9.55
CA GLY A 247 -10.52 22.18 -8.69
C GLY A 247 -11.82 22.49 -9.44
N THR A 248 -11.93 22.14 -10.72
CA THR A 248 -13.15 22.35 -11.51
C THR A 248 -14.28 21.42 -11.03
N LEU A 249 -15.44 22.03 -10.71
CA LEU A 249 -16.64 21.32 -10.27
C LEU A 249 -17.80 21.60 -11.23
N GLU A 250 -18.46 20.54 -11.69
CA GLU A 250 -19.73 20.64 -12.42
C GLU A 250 -20.84 19.95 -11.63
N ASN A 251 -21.94 20.68 -11.36
CA ASN A 251 -23.05 20.20 -10.51
C ASN A 251 -22.58 19.65 -9.14
N GLY A 252 -21.54 20.27 -8.56
CA GLY A 252 -20.97 19.87 -7.28
C GLY A 252 -20.08 18.61 -7.33
N LYS A 253 -19.70 18.13 -8.52
CA LYS A 253 -18.80 16.98 -8.69
C LYS A 253 -17.51 17.37 -9.41
N PRO A 254 -16.36 16.79 -9.04
CA PRO A 254 -15.11 16.98 -9.78
C PRO A 254 -15.23 16.59 -11.25
N VAL A 255 -14.64 17.40 -12.13
CA VAL A 255 -14.45 17.09 -13.55
C VAL A 255 -12.98 17.19 -13.90
N TYR A 256 -12.41 16.14 -14.49
CA TYR A 256 -10.97 16.01 -14.70
C TYR A 256 -10.60 16.29 -16.15
N HIS A 257 -10.42 17.58 -16.49
CA HIS A 257 -9.85 18.00 -17.76
C HIS A 257 -8.34 17.76 -17.80
N LYS A 258 -7.68 17.98 -18.95
CA LYS A 258 -6.20 18.01 -19.00
C LYS A 258 -5.67 19.08 -18.04
N ASP A 259 -4.65 18.73 -17.26
CA ASP A 259 -4.01 19.67 -16.32
C ASP A 259 -3.20 20.76 -17.06
N GLN A 260 -2.65 21.70 -16.30
CA GLN A 260 -1.81 22.78 -16.82
C GLN A 260 -0.56 22.33 -17.60
N ASN A 261 -0.14 21.07 -17.46
CA ASN A 261 0.98 20.47 -18.17
C ASN A 261 0.51 19.60 -19.36
N GLY A 262 -0.79 19.57 -19.64
CA GLY A 262 -1.39 18.73 -20.68
C GLY A 262 -1.50 17.27 -20.29
N ASN A 263 -1.43 16.93 -19.00
CA ASN A 263 -1.63 15.57 -18.51
C ASN A 263 -3.10 15.26 -18.35
N ASP A 264 -3.49 14.09 -18.83
CA ASP A 264 -4.78 13.47 -18.52
C ASP A 264 -4.75 12.74 -17.18
N ILE A 265 -5.92 12.54 -16.57
CA ILE A 265 -6.05 11.80 -15.32
C ILE A 265 -5.84 10.29 -15.50
N ILE A 266 -6.12 9.74 -16.68
CA ILE A 266 -5.83 8.34 -17.03
C ILE A 266 -4.63 8.26 -17.99
N CYS A 267 -3.74 7.31 -17.75
CA CYS A 267 -2.68 6.89 -18.67
C CYS A 267 -2.96 5.48 -19.18
N TYR A 268 -2.68 5.23 -20.46
CA TYR A 268 -2.78 3.90 -21.07
C TYR A 268 -1.38 3.33 -21.30
N PHE A 269 -1.21 2.05 -20.97
CA PHE A 269 0.00 1.28 -21.25
C PHE A 269 -0.34 0.15 -22.22
N ASP A 270 0.37 0.07 -23.35
CA ASP A 270 0.27 -1.08 -24.23
C ASP A 270 1.01 -2.26 -23.61
N MET A 271 0.26 -3.32 -23.32
CA MET A 271 0.74 -4.56 -22.73
C MET A 271 0.64 -5.73 -23.71
N THR A 272 0.43 -5.46 -25.00
CA THR A 272 0.20 -6.49 -26.03
C THR A 272 1.40 -7.41 -26.17
N SER A 273 2.62 -6.88 -26.28
CA SER A 273 3.82 -7.71 -26.49
C SER A 273 4.13 -8.59 -25.27
N ILE A 274 4.04 -8.02 -24.06
CA ILE A 274 4.41 -8.69 -22.82
C ILE A 274 3.39 -9.76 -22.44
N THR A 275 2.10 -9.48 -22.58
CA THR A 275 1.04 -10.49 -22.35
C THR A 275 1.16 -11.62 -23.39
N SER A 276 1.51 -11.32 -24.64
CA SER A 276 1.75 -12.34 -25.67
C SER A 276 2.90 -13.27 -25.26
N ARG A 277 3.99 -12.71 -24.72
CA ARG A 277 5.15 -13.47 -24.23
C ARG A 277 4.80 -14.37 -23.05
N MET A 278 3.79 -14.01 -22.26
CA MET A 278 3.33 -14.78 -21.11
C MET A 278 2.43 -15.97 -21.50
N MET A 279 1.89 -16.05 -22.72
CA MET A 279 0.94 -17.11 -23.08
C MET A 279 1.44 -18.55 -22.83
N PRO A 280 2.72 -18.91 -23.13
CA PRO A 280 3.25 -20.23 -22.76
C PRO A 280 3.33 -20.46 -21.24
N MET A 281 3.52 -19.41 -20.45
CA MET A 281 3.50 -19.47 -18.99
C MET A 281 2.06 -19.70 -18.51
N ILE A 282 1.08 -18.94 -19.01
CA ILE A 282 -0.32 -19.10 -18.63
C ILE A 282 -0.87 -20.47 -19.04
N GLU A 283 -0.45 -21.03 -20.17
CA GLU A 283 -0.79 -22.41 -20.56
C GLU A 283 -0.23 -23.44 -19.58
N ARG A 284 1.00 -23.26 -19.07
CA ARG A 284 1.57 -24.13 -18.02
C ARG A 284 0.79 -23.98 -16.72
N ASP A 285 0.49 -22.75 -16.34
CA ASP A 285 -0.30 -22.45 -15.14
C ASP A 285 -1.69 -23.10 -15.23
N ARG A 286 -2.36 -23.03 -16.38
CA ARG A 286 -3.64 -23.73 -16.60
C ARG A 286 -3.50 -25.23 -16.39
N LYS A 287 -2.48 -25.88 -16.97
CA LYS A 287 -2.24 -27.31 -16.76
C LYS A 287 -2.04 -27.64 -15.29
N THR A 288 -1.18 -26.87 -14.61
CA THR A 288 -0.94 -27.03 -13.16
C THR A 288 -2.22 -26.79 -12.34
N LEU A 289 -3.07 -25.84 -12.73
CA LEU A 289 -4.37 -25.62 -12.10
C LEU A 289 -5.28 -26.86 -12.27
N GLU A 290 -5.38 -27.40 -13.48
CA GLU A 290 -6.20 -28.59 -13.74
C GLU A 290 -5.69 -29.83 -12.99
N GLU A 291 -4.38 -30.00 -12.90
CA GLU A 291 -3.75 -31.04 -12.07
C GLU A 291 -4.15 -30.87 -10.60
N ARG A 292 -4.07 -29.65 -10.05
CA ARG A 292 -4.45 -29.35 -8.66
C ARG A 292 -5.94 -29.56 -8.38
N LEU A 293 -6.80 -29.37 -9.38
CA LEU A 293 -8.24 -29.63 -9.26
C LEU A 293 -8.57 -31.13 -9.33
N THR A 294 -7.81 -31.87 -10.14
CA THR A 294 -8.00 -33.32 -10.31
C THR A 294 -7.41 -34.10 -9.13
N GLU A 295 -6.28 -33.65 -8.62
CA GLU A 295 -5.54 -34.24 -7.50
C GLU A 295 -5.39 -33.22 -6.35
N PRO A 296 -6.48 -32.90 -5.62
CA PRO A 296 -6.44 -31.90 -4.57
C PRO A 296 -5.49 -32.29 -3.45
N ASN A 297 -4.55 -31.42 -3.15
CA ASN A 297 -3.57 -31.63 -2.08
C ASN A 297 -3.97 -30.83 -0.83
N VAL A 298 -4.31 -31.52 0.26
CA VAL A 298 -4.60 -30.88 1.56
C VAL A 298 -3.42 -30.92 2.53
N ASN A 299 -2.36 -31.64 2.17
CA ASN A 299 -1.18 -31.82 3.01
C ASN A 299 -0.49 -30.47 3.26
N PRO A 300 0.20 -30.31 4.40
CA PRO A 300 1.01 -29.14 4.66
C PRO A 300 1.97 -28.88 3.50
N TYR A 301 1.94 -27.64 3.00
CA TYR A 301 2.87 -27.13 2.02
C TYR A 301 3.74 -26.09 2.71
N PRO A 302 5.02 -25.92 2.31
CA PRO A 302 5.85 -24.86 2.84
C PRO A 302 5.12 -23.50 2.85
N ILE A 303 5.41 -22.64 3.82
CA ILE A 303 4.98 -21.25 3.77
C ILE A 303 6.01 -20.45 2.95
N GLY A 304 5.54 -19.42 2.25
CA GLY A 304 6.38 -18.63 1.35
C GLY A 304 5.75 -17.31 0.93
N ILE A 305 6.37 -16.64 -0.04
CA ILE A 305 5.90 -15.34 -0.56
C ILE A 305 4.46 -15.39 -1.09
N TYR A 306 4.05 -16.53 -1.65
CA TYR A 306 2.69 -16.79 -2.13
C TYR A 306 1.63 -16.81 -1.02
N CYS A 307 2.02 -16.83 0.25
CA CYS A 307 1.06 -16.65 1.34
C CYS A 307 0.60 -15.20 1.47
N GLU A 308 1.45 -14.23 1.08
CA GLU A 308 1.20 -12.78 1.22
C GLU A 308 0.71 -12.38 2.62
N HIS A 309 1.22 -13.06 3.67
CA HIS A 309 0.66 -13.02 5.02
C HIS A 309 0.58 -11.61 5.66
N LYS A 310 1.41 -10.66 5.21
CA LYS A 310 1.45 -9.27 5.70
C LYS A 310 0.71 -8.27 4.80
N LYS A 311 0.08 -8.72 3.71
CA LYS A 311 -0.65 -7.86 2.77
C LYS A 311 -2.16 -7.99 2.97
N THR A 312 -2.93 -7.04 2.47
CA THR A 312 -4.40 -7.17 2.39
C THR A 312 -4.83 -8.31 1.46
N THR A 313 -4.00 -8.65 0.46
CA THR A 313 -4.16 -9.77 -0.48
C THR A 313 -3.76 -11.14 0.09
N LYS A 314 -3.58 -11.25 1.41
CA LYS A 314 -3.16 -12.48 2.09
C LYS A 314 -4.00 -13.69 1.69
N CYS A 315 -3.37 -14.86 1.62
CA CYS A 315 -4.07 -16.12 1.47
C CYS A 315 -5.11 -16.30 2.59
N LYS A 316 -6.38 -16.53 2.22
CA LYS A 316 -7.47 -16.76 3.19
C LYS A 316 -7.26 -17.98 4.09
N TYR A 317 -6.35 -18.88 3.72
CA TYR A 317 -5.97 -20.07 4.48
C TYR A 317 -4.70 -19.89 5.32
N CYS A 318 -4.19 -18.66 5.45
CA CYS A 318 -3.05 -18.36 6.32
C CYS A 318 -3.28 -18.86 7.75
N ASP A 319 -4.48 -18.73 8.31
CA ASP A 319 -4.78 -19.17 9.68
C ASP A 319 -4.58 -20.69 9.90
N ILE A 320 -4.69 -21.48 8.82
CA ILE A 320 -4.40 -22.91 8.84
C ILE A 320 -2.90 -23.15 8.68
N CYS A 321 -2.28 -22.55 7.66
CA CYS A 321 -0.89 -22.83 7.28
C CYS A 321 0.13 -22.21 8.25
N TRP A 322 -0.23 -21.10 8.90
CA TRP A 322 0.63 -20.35 9.81
C TRP A 322 0.34 -20.66 11.29
N LYS A 323 -0.51 -21.65 11.59
CA LYS A 323 -0.91 -22.01 12.97
C LYS A 323 0.29 -22.28 13.90
N GLN A 324 1.38 -22.82 13.36
CA GLN A 324 2.60 -23.13 14.11
C GLN A 324 3.48 -21.91 14.38
N ILE A 325 3.22 -20.77 13.71
CA ILE A 325 4.00 -19.55 13.87
C ILE A 325 3.45 -18.77 15.07
N PRO A 326 4.25 -18.52 16.11
CA PRO A 326 3.84 -17.75 17.27
C PRO A 326 3.43 -16.33 16.87
N LYS A 327 2.42 -15.78 17.56
CA LYS A 327 1.98 -14.39 17.35
C LYS A 327 3.02 -13.37 17.81
N GLU A 328 3.84 -13.75 18.80
CA GLU A 328 4.86 -12.92 19.42
C GLU A 328 6.22 -13.62 19.40
N ASN A 329 7.27 -12.83 19.24
CA ASN A 329 8.67 -13.26 19.19
C ASN A 329 8.91 -14.44 18.23
N SER A 330 8.23 -14.43 17.08
CA SER A 330 8.48 -15.37 15.98
C SER A 330 9.71 -14.99 15.17
N VAL A 331 10.22 -15.95 14.39
CA VAL A 331 11.35 -15.74 13.48
C VAL A 331 11.09 -14.61 12.46
N PHE A 332 9.81 -14.36 12.10
CA PHE A 332 9.40 -13.29 11.18
C PHE A 332 9.39 -11.88 11.80
N GLN A 333 9.67 -11.78 13.10
CA GLN A 333 9.66 -10.56 13.91
C GLN A 333 11.07 -10.11 14.32
N PHE A 334 12.13 -10.73 13.78
CA PHE A 334 13.46 -10.12 13.85
C PHE A 334 13.49 -8.80 13.07
N ILE A 335 14.15 -7.79 13.65
CA ILE A 335 14.47 -6.54 12.96
C ILE A 335 15.40 -6.88 11.80
N ASP A 336 15.17 -6.23 10.65
CA ASP A 336 15.92 -6.41 9.42
C ASP A 336 15.89 -7.85 8.85
N GLN A 337 14.90 -8.68 9.20
CA GLN A 337 14.82 -10.09 8.78
C GLN A 337 14.92 -10.33 7.25
N HIS A 338 14.61 -9.33 6.42
CA HIS A 338 14.70 -9.38 4.97
C HIS A 338 16.14 -9.60 4.44
N HIS A 339 17.19 -9.35 5.22
CA HIS A 339 18.56 -9.71 4.86
C HIS A 339 18.88 -11.20 5.05
N GLY A 340 17.97 -11.97 5.64
CA GLY A 340 18.18 -13.36 6.03
C GLY A 340 19.16 -13.53 7.19
N PHE A 341 19.52 -14.78 7.43
CA PHE A 341 20.51 -15.23 8.41
C PHE A 341 21.62 -16.02 7.69
N GLN A 342 22.72 -16.30 8.36
CA GLN A 342 23.86 -16.97 7.74
C GLN A 342 24.34 -18.16 8.57
N LYS A 343 24.31 -19.36 7.98
CA LYS A 343 24.84 -20.58 8.61
C LYS A 343 26.37 -20.51 8.77
N GLU A 344 26.92 -21.46 9.52
CA GLU A 344 28.38 -21.56 9.76
C GLU A 344 29.18 -21.79 8.47
N ASP A 345 28.61 -22.48 7.49
CA ASP A 345 29.20 -22.70 6.17
C ASP A 345 29.10 -21.48 5.23
N GLY A 346 28.53 -20.38 5.70
CA GLY A 346 28.34 -19.14 4.94
C GLY A 346 27.04 -19.08 4.13
N THR A 347 26.24 -20.14 4.10
CA THR A 347 24.97 -20.20 3.37
C THR A 347 23.94 -19.24 3.98
N LYS A 348 23.30 -18.42 3.14
CA LYS A 348 22.18 -17.57 3.56
C LYS A 348 20.90 -18.38 3.69
N VAL A 349 20.12 -18.10 4.72
CA VAL A 349 18.82 -18.73 4.98
C VAL A 349 17.78 -17.66 5.31
N SER A 350 16.62 -17.73 4.67
CA SER A 350 15.48 -16.84 4.90
C SER A 350 14.67 -17.27 6.12
N THR A 351 13.81 -16.37 6.60
CA THR A 351 12.82 -16.68 7.65
C THR A 351 11.82 -17.76 7.23
N TYR A 352 11.43 -17.80 5.95
CA TYR A 352 10.58 -18.86 5.42
C TYR A 352 11.26 -20.22 5.50
N GLU A 353 12.53 -20.33 5.09
CA GLU A 353 13.28 -21.58 5.18
C GLU A 353 13.45 -22.05 6.63
N LEU A 354 13.77 -21.14 7.56
CA LEU A 354 13.85 -21.46 8.98
C LEU A 354 12.50 -21.97 9.52
N ALA A 355 11.40 -21.26 9.23
CA ALA A 355 10.07 -21.65 9.67
C ALA A 355 9.64 -23.01 9.09
N ASN A 356 9.97 -23.30 7.82
CA ASN A 356 9.70 -24.59 7.18
C ASN A 356 10.58 -25.73 7.75
N GLN A 357 11.69 -25.41 8.42
CA GLN A 357 12.52 -26.36 9.18
C GLN A 357 12.06 -26.51 10.65
N GLY A 358 10.96 -25.86 11.05
CA GLY A 358 10.45 -25.89 12.42
C GLY A 358 11.06 -24.85 13.36
N ILE A 359 11.97 -23.99 12.87
CA ILE A 359 12.55 -22.88 13.65
C ILE A 359 11.61 -21.68 13.54
N VAL A 360 10.65 -21.61 14.46
CA VAL A 360 9.53 -20.65 14.39
C VAL A 360 9.63 -19.51 15.41
N ARG A 361 10.36 -19.66 16.53
CA ARG A 361 10.62 -18.58 17.50
C ARG A 361 11.99 -17.96 17.32
N GLN A 362 12.15 -16.72 17.78
CA GLN A 362 13.44 -16.04 17.83
C GLN A 362 14.47 -16.82 18.65
N VAL A 363 14.04 -17.40 19.76
CA VAL A 363 14.90 -18.18 20.67
C VAL A 363 15.38 -19.51 20.07
N ASP A 364 14.66 -20.03 19.07
CA ASP A 364 15.00 -21.30 18.41
C ASP A 364 16.09 -21.11 17.34
N VAL A 365 16.38 -19.86 16.94
CA VAL A 365 17.44 -19.58 15.93
C VAL A 365 18.82 -19.79 16.57
N PRO A 366 19.72 -20.59 15.97
CA PRO A 366 21.07 -20.78 16.50
C PRO A 366 21.86 -19.47 16.61
N ASP A 367 22.63 -19.28 17.69
CA ASP A 367 23.42 -18.05 17.89
C ASP A 367 24.46 -17.84 16.79
N SER A 368 25.02 -18.93 16.25
CA SER A 368 25.97 -18.87 15.14
C SER A 368 25.36 -18.25 13.87
N TYR A 369 24.02 -18.22 13.76
CA TYR A 369 23.30 -17.64 12.62
C TYR A 369 23.07 -16.13 12.76
N LEU A 370 23.17 -15.60 13.99
CA LEU A 370 22.87 -14.21 14.33
C LEU A 370 24.13 -13.33 14.17
N LYS A 371 24.38 -12.85 12.94
CA LYS A 371 25.52 -11.96 12.65
C LYS A 371 25.29 -10.49 13.03
N ARG A 372 24.06 -10.10 13.36
CA ARG A 372 23.69 -8.72 13.67
C ARG A 372 23.39 -8.55 15.15
N LYS A 373 24.03 -7.55 15.75
CA LYS A 373 23.85 -7.19 17.17
C LYS A 373 22.39 -6.96 17.55
N LYS A 374 21.61 -6.31 16.68
CA LYS A 374 20.15 -6.13 16.87
C LYS A 374 19.44 -7.46 17.12
N ASN A 375 19.72 -8.49 16.32
CA ASN A 375 19.04 -9.79 16.47
C ASN A 375 19.53 -10.56 17.70
N GLN A 376 20.81 -10.43 18.06
CA GLN A 376 21.35 -11.01 19.29
C GLN A 376 20.64 -10.43 20.52
N ILE A 377 20.53 -9.09 20.60
CA ILE A 377 19.81 -8.41 21.69
C ILE A 377 18.34 -8.81 21.71
N GLN A 378 17.66 -8.89 20.56
CA GLN A 378 16.26 -9.34 20.52
C GLN A 378 16.11 -10.74 21.14
N LYS A 379 16.99 -11.68 20.80
CA LYS A 379 16.98 -13.04 21.38
C LYS A 379 17.28 -13.02 22.88
N GLU A 380 18.27 -12.25 23.31
CA GLU A 380 18.66 -12.11 24.72
C GLU A 380 17.52 -11.52 25.57
N VAL A 381 16.83 -10.49 25.08
CA VAL A 381 15.68 -9.87 25.77
C VAL A 381 14.54 -10.88 25.94
N VAL A 382 14.27 -11.71 24.94
CA VAL A 382 13.24 -12.75 25.03
C VAL A 382 13.64 -13.89 25.97
N LEU A 383 14.94 -14.22 26.06
CA LEU A 383 15.45 -15.25 26.98
C LEU A 383 15.50 -14.77 28.44
N SER A 384 15.87 -13.51 28.64
CA SER A 384 16.06 -12.92 29.98
C SER A 384 14.81 -12.25 30.55
N HIS A 385 13.80 -11.99 29.72
CA HIS A 385 12.64 -11.14 30.03
C HIS A 385 13.00 -9.76 30.58
N THR A 386 14.23 -9.30 30.34
CA THR A 386 14.74 -8.01 30.79
C THR A 386 14.88 -7.08 29.59
N PRO A 387 14.27 -5.88 29.60
CA PRO A 387 14.41 -4.94 28.51
C PRO A 387 15.86 -4.50 28.31
N TYR A 388 16.27 -4.35 27.06
CA TYR A 388 17.51 -3.65 26.72
C TYR A 388 17.28 -2.14 26.79
N ILE A 389 18.15 -1.42 27.49
CA ILE A 389 18.08 0.04 27.66
C ILE A 389 19.49 0.63 27.55
N ASP A 390 19.68 1.58 26.63
CA ASP A 390 20.84 2.45 26.53
C ASP A 390 20.51 3.79 27.21
N ILE A 391 20.80 3.85 28.51
CA ILE A 391 20.42 4.96 29.41
C ILE A 391 21.00 6.30 28.94
N GLU A 392 22.29 6.31 28.55
CA GLU A 392 22.98 7.56 28.16
C GLU A 392 22.45 8.10 26.84
N LYS A 393 22.23 7.26 25.82
CA LYS A 393 21.66 7.70 24.54
C LYS A 393 20.24 8.24 24.69
N ILE A 394 19.43 7.64 25.57
CA ILE A 394 18.08 8.12 25.82
C ILE A 394 18.15 9.49 26.52
N LYS A 395 18.99 9.64 27.56
CA LYS A 395 19.18 10.94 28.25
C LYS A 395 19.65 12.04 27.31
N ASP A 396 20.65 11.77 26.49
CA ASP A 396 21.17 12.75 25.55
C ASP A 396 20.16 13.12 24.47
N GLY A 397 19.38 12.14 23.99
CA GLY A 397 18.29 12.41 23.06
C GLY A 397 17.18 13.27 23.67
N ILE A 398 16.80 13.04 24.92
CA ILE A 398 15.80 13.84 25.63
C ILE A 398 16.27 15.28 25.80
N LYS A 399 17.57 15.53 26.03
CA LYS A 399 18.13 16.88 26.17
C LYS A 399 18.00 17.74 24.91
N GLU A 400 17.80 17.13 23.73
CA GLU A 400 17.55 17.87 22.48
C GLU A 400 16.09 18.36 22.37
N ILE A 401 15.19 17.96 23.28
CA ILE A 401 13.78 18.39 23.30
C ILE A 401 13.66 19.66 24.15
N THR A 402 13.05 20.69 23.58
CA THR A 402 12.87 22.01 24.20
C THR A 402 11.38 22.33 24.40
N TYR A 403 11.02 22.84 25.58
CA TYR A 403 9.65 23.25 25.90
C TYR A 403 9.34 24.66 25.35
N PRO A 404 8.07 24.96 24.96
CA PRO A 404 6.91 24.05 24.98
C PRO A 404 7.03 22.92 23.95
N ILE A 405 6.47 21.76 24.27
CA ILE A 405 6.37 20.61 23.37
C ILE A 405 4.97 20.60 22.72
N TYR A 406 4.94 20.56 21.40
CA TYR A 406 3.76 20.47 20.55
C TYR A 406 3.64 19.04 20.03
N HIS A 407 2.92 18.17 20.74
CA HIS A 407 2.69 16.78 20.34
C HIS A 407 1.66 16.75 19.20
N LEU A 408 2.10 16.57 17.95
CA LEU A 408 1.30 16.74 16.74
C LEU A 408 1.06 15.43 16.01
N ASP A 409 -0.17 15.21 15.57
CA ASP A 409 -0.56 14.10 14.71
C ASP A 409 -1.60 14.54 13.66
N PHE A 410 -1.60 13.89 12.50
CA PHE A 410 -2.51 14.19 11.38
C PHE A 410 -3.27 12.95 10.92
N GLU A 411 -4.56 13.12 10.59
CA GLU A 411 -5.31 12.12 9.81
C GLU A 411 -5.58 12.63 8.40
N THR A 412 -5.48 11.71 7.45
CA THR A 412 -5.49 12.02 6.01
C THR A 412 -6.33 11.05 5.22
N PHE A 413 -6.83 11.50 4.07
CA PHE A 413 -7.56 10.66 3.13
C PHE A 413 -6.82 10.56 1.78
N PRO A 414 -6.08 9.47 1.50
CA PRO A 414 -5.46 9.17 0.21
C PRO A 414 -6.49 8.71 -0.82
N CYS A 415 -7.38 9.61 -1.24
CA CYS A 415 -8.41 9.31 -2.23
C CYS A 415 -7.79 8.98 -3.60
N PRO A 416 -8.21 7.90 -4.30
CA PRO A 416 -7.68 7.57 -5.63
C PRO A 416 -7.78 8.74 -6.61
N LEU A 417 -8.92 9.43 -6.60
CA LEU A 417 -9.17 10.60 -7.42
C LEU A 417 -8.93 11.89 -6.59
N PRO A 418 -8.27 12.92 -7.16
CA PRO A 418 -8.13 14.23 -6.51
C PRO A 418 -9.49 14.83 -6.13
N ARG A 419 -9.65 15.34 -4.91
CA ARG A 419 -10.90 15.93 -4.44
C ARG A 419 -10.87 17.46 -4.49
N TYR A 420 -9.69 18.03 -4.27
CA TYR A 420 -9.51 19.48 -4.16
C TYR A 420 -8.46 20.02 -5.11
N ARG A 421 -8.51 21.33 -5.38
CA ARG A 421 -7.50 22.02 -6.20
C ARG A 421 -6.10 21.71 -5.68
N ASN A 422 -5.16 21.52 -6.63
CA ASN A 422 -3.75 21.18 -6.43
C ASN A 422 -3.48 19.74 -5.95
N GLU A 423 -4.50 18.89 -5.82
CA GLU A 423 -4.30 17.49 -5.50
C GLU A 423 -3.94 16.65 -6.73
N ARG A 424 -3.16 15.60 -6.49
CA ARG A 424 -2.90 14.49 -7.40
C ARG A 424 -3.61 13.24 -6.92
N CYS A 425 -3.67 12.22 -7.78
CA CYS A 425 -4.20 10.91 -7.41
C CYS A 425 -3.50 10.37 -6.14
N TYR A 426 -4.26 9.90 -5.16
CA TYR A 426 -3.76 9.45 -3.84
C TYR A 426 -3.05 10.52 -2.99
N THR A 427 -3.33 11.80 -3.22
CA THR A 427 -2.85 12.86 -2.31
C THR A 427 -3.39 12.61 -0.91
N GLN A 428 -2.49 12.67 0.08
CA GLN A 428 -2.82 12.52 1.50
C GLN A 428 -3.43 13.80 2.06
N SER A 429 -4.67 14.09 1.64
CA SER A 429 -5.39 15.28 2.08
C SER A 429 -5.64 15.22 3.58
N VAL A 430 -5.02 16.13 4.33
CA VAL A 430 -5.24 16.27 5.78
C VAL A 430 -6.67 16.74 6.01
N PHE A 431 -7.42 15.99 6.81
CA PHE A 431 -8.77 16.37 7.24
C PHE A 431 -8.86 16.55 8.76
N GLN A 432 -7.87 16.06 9.52
CA GLN A 432 -7.81 16.22 10.97
C GLN A 432 -6.38 16.49 11.44
N PHE A 433 -6.24 17.31 12.48
CA PHE A 433 -5.05 17.31 13.32
C PHE A 433 -5.42 17.19 14.80
N SER A 434 -4.49 16.64 15.56
CA SER A 434 -4.53 16.62 17.02
C SER A 434 -3.24 17.26 17.55
N LEU A 435 -3.35 18.01 18.64
CA LEU A 435 -2.24 18.73 19.24
C LEU A 435 -2.36 18.74 20.77
N HIS A 436 -1.36 18.24 21.48
CA HIS A 436 -1.19 18.57 22.91
C HIS A 436 -0.05 19.56 23.09
N ILE A 437 -0.25 20.58 23.93
CA ILE A 437 0.77 21.58 24.24
C ILE A 437 1.25 21.38 25.68
N GLU A 438 2.39 20.74 25.85
CA GLU A 438 3.05 20.58 27.14
C GLU A 438 4.00 21.76 27.37
N LYS A 439 3.63 22.67 28.27
CA LYS A 439 4.38 23.93 28.49
C LYS A 439 5.65 23.74 29.30
N GLU A 440 5.63 22.81 30.24
CA GLU A 440 6.74 22.51 31.14
C GLU A 440 6.82 21.00 31.37
N ALA A 441 8.00 20.50 31.73
CA ALA A 441 8.24 19.08 31.89
C ALA A 441 7.29 18.42 32.90
N GLY A 442 6.49 17.46 32.43
CA GLY A 442 5.54 16.73 33.27
C GLY A 442 4.27 17.50 33.60
N VAL A 443 4.07 18.69 33.01
CA VAL A 443 2.89 19.54 33.21
C VAL A 443 2.08 19.58 31.91
N CYS A 444 1.23 18.55 31.73
CA CYS A 444 0.30 18.43 30.62
C CYS A 444 -0.97 17.71 31.08
N ASP A 445 -2.15 18.26 30.79
CA ASP A 445 -3.46 17.67 31.04
C ASP A 445 -4.07 17.15 29.74
N LYS A 446 -4.51 15.89 29.77
CA LYS A 446 -5.09 15.17 28.61
C LYS A 446 -6.25 15.89 27.94
N ILE A 447 -6.98 16.74 28.66
CA ILE A 447 -8.19 17.42 28.14
C ILE A 447 -7.94 18.91 27.96
N LYS A 448 -7.37 19.58 28.96
CA LYS A 448 -7.25 21.05 28.97
C LYS A 448 -6.15 21.57 28.05
N ASP A 449 -5.11 20.77 27.81
CA ASP A 449 -3.99 21.14 26.96
C ASP A 449 -4.08 20.53 25.56
N HIS A 450 -5.23 19.93 25.22
CA HIS A 450 -5.54 19.37 23.92
C HIS A 450 -6.24 20.38 23.00
N TYR A 451 -5.85 20.39 21.73
CA TYR A 451 -6.43 21.16 20.66
C TYR A 451 -6.52 20.30 19.39
N GLU A 452 -7.54 20.54 18.58
CA GLU A 452 -7.81 19.73 17.41
C GLU A 452 -8.46 20.53 16.28
N TYR A 453 -8.43 19.99 15.07
CA TYR A 453 -9.33 20.36 13.98
C TYR A 453 -9.79 19.07 13.31
N LEU A 454 -11.08 18.98 12.96
CA LEU A 454 -11.64 17.93 12.13
C LEU A 454 -12.55 18.60 11.10
N ALA A 455 -12.33 18.32 9.81
CA ALA A 455 -13.17 18.83 8.75
C ALA A 455 -14.62 18.32 8.94
N PRO A 456 -15.64 19.20 8.92
CA PRO A 456 -17.02 18.82 9.21
C PRO A 456 -17.68 18.04 8.07
N ASP A 457 -17.21 18.22 6.85
CA ASP A 457 -17.74 17.59 5.65
C ASP A 457 -16.65 17.43 4.58
N HIS A 458 -17.05 17.10 3.35
CA HIS A 458 -16.12 16.86 2.24
C HIS A 458 -15.80 18.11 1.41
N LEU A 459 -16.18 19.32 1.84
CA LEU A 459 -15.70 20.57 1.24
C LEU A 459 -14.21 20.79 1.55
N ASP A 460 -13.56 21.71 0.83
CA ASP A 460 -12.13 21.99 1.03
C ASP A 460 -11.90 22.85 2.28
N HIS A 461 -11.68 22.19 3.41
CA HIS A 461 -11.43 22.78 4.72
C HIS A 461 -9.93 22.89 5.08
N ARG A 462 -9.04 22.60 4.13
CA ARG A 462 -7.59 22.51 4.42
C ARG A 462 -6.98 23.86 4.83
N GLU A 463 -7.48 24.97 4.30
CA GLU A 463 -7.01 26.31 4.68
C GLU A 463 -7.37 26.65 6.13
N GLU A 464 -8.61 26.36 6.54
CA GLU A 464 -9.09 26.57 7.91
C GLU A 464 -8.27 25.74 8.91
N LEU A 465 -7.99 24.50 8.55
CA LEU A 465 -7.12 23.59 9.29
C LEU A 465 -5.72 24.20 9.47
N VAL A 466 -5.09 24.64 8.38
CA VAL A 466 -3.76 25.26 8.41
C VAL A 466 -3.76 26.51 9.28
N LYS A 467 -4.74 27.39 9.10
CA LYS A 467 -4.87 28.62 9.88
C LYS A 467 -4.97 28.34 11.38
N LYS A 468 -5.76 27.33 11.77
CA LYS A 468 -5.86 26.93 13.18
C LYS A 468 -4.54 26.37 13.70
N LEU A 469 -3.88 25.48 12.97
CA LEU A 469 -2.59 24.90 13.36
C LEU A 469 -1.53 26.00 13.57
N CYS A 470 -1.40 26.90 12.60
CA CYS A 470 -0.49 28.04 12.66
C CYS A 470 -0.80 28.99 13.81
N SER A 471 -2.06 29.16 14.21
CA SER A 471 -2.41 30.00 15.37
C SER A 471 -2.01 29.39 16.72
N LEU A 472 -1.80 28.08 16.79
CA LEU A 472 -1.53 27.34 18.03
C LEU A 472 -0.04 27.10 18.28
N ILE A 473 0.77 26.98 17.21
CA ILE A 473 2.21 26.72 17.32
C ILE A 473 2.98 28.03 17.20
N ASP A 474 3.59 28.46 18.30
CA ASP A 474 4.46 29.64 18.34
C ASP A 474 5.83 29.30 17.76
N THR A 475 6.09 29.77 16.54
CA THR A 475 7.37 29.57 15.87
C THR A 475 8.44 30.59 16.25
N GLU A 476 8.09 31.67 16.95
CA GLU A 476 8.99 32.77 17.28
C GLU A 476 9.65 32.56 18.64
N SER A 477 8.90 32.08 19.63
CA SER A 477 9.43 31.73 20.96
C SER A 477 10.17 30.38 20.98
N GLY A 478 10.02 29.57 19.94
CA GLY A 478 10.65 28.25 19.81
C GLY A 478 9.89 27.15 20.54
N GLY A 479 10.54 26.00 20.71
CA GLY A 479 9.94 24.78 21.27
C GLY A 479 10.25 23.56 20.41
N THR A 480 9.54 22.46 20.63
CA THR A 480 9.71 21.22 19.86
C THR A 480 8.37 20.71 19.39
N VAL A 481 8.23 20.45 18.09
CA VAL A 481 7.07 19.74 17.55
C VAL A 481 7.38 18.25 17.63
N LEU A 482 6.79 17.58 18.62
CA LEU A 482 7.03 16.15 18.83
C LEU A 482 6.02 15.35 18.01
N VAL A 483 6.52 14.44 17.19
CA VAL A 483 5.72 13.52 16.37
C VAL A 483 6.23 12.10 16.55
N TYR A 484 5.51 11.09 16.07
CA TYR A 484 5.93 9.70 16.10
C TYR A 484 6.04 9.16 14.68
N ASN A 485 7.27 8.91 14.19
CA ASN A 485 7.60 8.57 12.80
C ASN A 485 7.47 9.76 11.82
N ASP A 486 8.36 10.74 11.97
CA ASP A 486 8.26 12.11 11.43
C ASP A 486 8.12 12.29 9.92
N SER A 487 8.48 11.27 9.15
CA SER A 487 8.45 11.31 7.68
C SER A 487 7.07 11.71 7.15
N PHE A 488 6.00 11.29 7.84
CA PHE A 488 4.64 11.58 7.43
C PHE A 488 4.27 13.05 7.68
N GLU A 489 4.38 13.53 8.92
CA GLU A 489 4.01 14.90 9.30
C GLU A 489 4.88 15.93 8.57
N LYS A 490 6.19 15.65 8.40
CA LYS A 490 7.09 16.51 7.63
C LYS A 490 6.67 16.63 6.17
N THR A 491 6.11 15.57 5.60
CA THR A 491 5.62 15.58 4.22
C THR A 491 4.30 16.34 4.13
N ARG A 492 3.36 16.11 5.07
CA ARG A 492 2.09 16.84 5.14
C ARG A 492 2.28 18.34 5.29
N LEU A 493 3.15 18.78 6.20
CA LEU A 493 3.46 20.21 6.37
C LEU A 493 4.06 20.82 5.10
N LEU A 494 4.93 20.10 4.39
CA LEU A 494 5.50 20.57 3.13
C LEU A 494 4.45 20.69 2.02
N GLU A 495 3.55 19.70 1.91
CA GLU A 495 2.45 19.72 0.95
C GLU A 495 1.47 20.87 1.23
N LEU A 496 1.10 21.09 2.50
CA LEU A 496 0.28 22.22 2.92
C LEU A 496 0.99 23.56 2.63
N ALA A 497 2.31 23.65 2.86
CA ALA A 497 3.11 24.85 2.58
C ALA A 497 3.27 25.15 1.08
N ASN A 498 3.13 24.14 0.21
CA ASN A 498 3.08 24.32 -1.23
C ASN A 498 1.66 24.70 -1.69
N THR A 499 0.63 24.17 -1.04
CA THR A 499 -0.78 24.41 -1.36
C THR A 499 -1.25 25.79 -0.93
N PHE A 500 -0.79 26.27 0.24
CA PHE A 500 -1.16 27.56 0.82
C PHE A 500 0.08 28.45 1.02
N PRO A 501 0.53 29.18 -0.03
CA PRO A 501 1.76 29.97 0.02
C PRO A 501 1.80 31.04 1.11
N GLU A 502 0.64 31.56 1.52
CA GLU A 502 0.50 32.54 2.60
C GLU A 502 0.92 32.02 3.99
N TYR A 503 0.77 30.72 4.25
CA TYR A 503 1.21 30.08 5.50
C TYR A 503 2.57 29.37 5.35
N ARG A 504 3.18 29.43 4.16
CA ARG A 504 4.36 28.65 3.80
C ARG A 504 5.51 28.83 4.79
N GLU A 505 5.87 30.07 5.11
CA GLU A 505 7.00 30.35 6.00
C GLU A 505 6.78 29.70 7.37
N GLN A 506 5.60 29.89 7.95
CA GLN A 506 5.28 29.35 9.25
C GLN A 506 5.21 27.82 9.25
N LEU A 507 4.58 27.20 8.25
CA LEU A 507 4.54 25.74 8.11
C LEU A 507 5.93 25.12 7.95
N LEU A 508 6.83 25.78 7.21
CA LEU A 508 8.22 25.33 7.09
C LEU A 508 8.99 25.47 8.41
N LYS A 509 8.76 26.55 9.19
CA LYS A 509 9.30 26.69 10.55
C LYS A 509 8.80 25.57 11.48
N ILE A 510 7.48 25.31 11.49
CA ILE A 510 6.89 24.18 12.25
C ILE A 510 7.57 22.86 11.86
N ARG A 511 7.76 22.63 10.55
CA ARG A 511 8.42 21.43 10.03
C ARG A 511 9.88 21.29 10.49
N GLU A 512 10.60 22.41 10.64
CA GLU A 512 11.99 22.44 11.14
C GLU A 512 12.08 22.18 12.65
N MET A 513 11.05 22.56 13.41
CA MET A 513 10.92 22.27 14.84
C MET A 513 10.63 20.79 15.16
N ILE A 514 10.41 19.94 14.14
CA ILE A 514 10.02 18.55 14.35
C ILE A 514 11.14 17.70 14.95
N PHE A 515 10.81 17.02 16.05
CA PHE A 515 11.57 15.92 16.63
C PHE A 515 10.75 14.63 16.61
N ASP A 516 11.32 13.53 16.09
CA ASP A 516 10.68 12.22 16.11
C ASP A 516 10.94 11.49 17.44
N LEU A 517 9.89 11.28 18.23
CA LEU A 517 9.95 10.53 19.50
C LEU A 517 10.47 9.10 19.30
N MET A 518 10.18 8.48 18.15
CA MET A 518 10.66 7.13 17.84
C MET A 518 12.19 7.06 17.80
N ASN A 519 12.89 8.17 17.51
CA ASN A 519 14.36 8.21 17.50
C ASN A 519 14.96 7.88 18.87
N LEU A 520 14.27 8.22 19.98
CA LEU A 520 14.73 7.90 21.33
C LEU A 520 14.66 6.39 21.62
N LEU A 521 13.84 5.63 20.90
CA LEU A 521 13.65 4.19 21.09
C LEU A 521 14.42 3.39 20.04
N LYS A 522 14.16 3.65 18.76
CA LYS A 522 14.68 2.91 17.60
C LYS A 522 16.10 3.32 17.22
N GLY A 523 16.56 4.47 17.70
CA GLY A 523 17.81 5.09 17.29
C GLY A 523 17.67 5.88 15.99
N SER A 524 18.54 6.88 15.81
CA SER A 524 18.68 7.68 14.59
C SER A 524 20.14 7.96 14.30
N THR A 525 20.60 7.50 13.13
CA THR A 525 22.01 7.68 12.75
C THR A 525 22.38 9.16 12.63
N ALA A 526 21.46 10.02 12.18
CA ALA A 526 21.71 11.45 12.06
C ALA A 526 21.79 12.12 13.44
N LEU A 527 20.83 11.84 14.33
CA LEU A 527 20.77 12.42 15.67
C LEU A 527 21.99 12.02 16.51
N TYR A 528 22.25 10.71 16.62
CA TYR A 528 23.30 10.23 17.53
C TYR A 528 24.71 10.52 17.02
N LYS A 529 24.94 10.61 15.71
CA LYS A 529 26.22 11.13 15.19
C LYS A 529 26.45 12.59 15.56
N LYS A 530 25.42 13.44 15.50
CA LYS A 530 25.49 14.85 15.93
C LYS A 530 25.83 14.94 17.43
N LEU A 531 25.33 14.01 18.23
CA LEU A 531 25.62 13.88 19.66
C LEU A 531 26.98 13.21 19.97
N GLY A 532 27.78 12.86 18.96
CA GLY A 532 29.14 12.34 19.15
C GLY A 532 29.28 10.82 19.22
N TYR A 533 28.21 10.06 18.98
CA TYR A 533 28.25 8.61 18.96
C TYR A 533 28.82 8.09 17.63
N ASP A 534 29.54 6.97 17.66
CA ASP A 534 30.09 6.34 16.47
C ASP A 534 29.00 5.76 15.53
N SER A 535 29.39 5.34 14.33
CA SER A 535 28.42 4.86 13.32
C SER A 535 27.71 3.57 13.70
N GLU A 536 28.37 2.67 14.45
CA GLU A 536 27.75 1.42 14.90
C GLU A 536 26.72 1.73 15.99
N SER A 537 27.11 2.47 17.02
CA SER A 537 26.23 2.87 18.10
C SER A 537 25.05 3.71 17.61
N SER A 538 25.28 4.64 16.68
CA SER A 538 24.21 5.50 16.12
C SER A 538 23.17 4.75 15.29
N ASN A 539 23.46 3.53 14.81
CA ASN A 539 22.51 2.69 14.09
C ASN A 539 21.83 1.65 15.01
N MET A 540 22.19 1.59 16.29
CA MET A 540 21.54 0.73 17.27
C MET A 540 20.31 1.41 17.86
N PHE A 541 19.29 0.61 18.16
CA PHE A 541 18.17 1.04 18.98
C PHE A 541 18.63 1.28 20.42
N ASN A 542 17.94 2.16 21.14
CA ASN A 542 18.27 2.49 22.51
C ASN A 542 17.37 1.77 23.52
N TYR A 543 16.21 1.29 23.08
CA TYR A 543 15.27 0.56 23.93
C TYR A 543 14.68 -0.64 23.19
N TYR A 544 14.63 -1.80 23.84
CA TYR A 544 13.90 -2.95 23.31
C TYR A 544 13.32 -3.83 24.41
N HIS A 545 12.03 -4.14 24.31
CA HIS A 545 11.31 -5.06 25.19
C HIS A 545 10.70 -6.19 24.35
N GLU A 546 10.64 -7.41 24.89
CA GLU A 546 10.05 -8.58 24.19
C GLU A 546 8.62 -8.35 23.64
N LYS A 547 7.77 -7.55 24.31
CA LYS A 547 6.40 -7.25 23.86
C LYS A 547 6.36 -6.40 22.59
N MET A 548 7.47 -5.76 22.22
CA MET A 548 7.60 -5.00 20.97
C MET A 548 7.58 -5.92 19.76
N THR A 549 8.00 -7.18 19.89
CA THR A 549 7.93 -8.18 18.80
C THR A 549 8.53 -7.66 17.48
N GLY A 550 9.67 -6.97 17.55
CA GLY A 550 10.36 -6.39 16.39
C GLY A 550 9.76 -5.11 15.81
N SER A 551 8.77 -4.49 16.47
CA SER A 551 8.09 -3.28 16.01
C SER A 551 8.26 -2.14 17.02
N PHE A 552 8.63 -0.96 16.51
CA PHE A 552 8.63 0.31 17.24
C PHE A 552 7.39 1.13 16.88
N SER A 553 6.24 0.49 16.69
CA SER A 553 4.99 1.23 16.50
C SER A 553 4.49 1.76 17.84
N ILE A 554 3.82 2.91 17.83
CA ILE A 554 3.29 3.54 19.04
C ILE A 554 2.38 2.58 19.84
N LYS A 555 1.57 1.76 19.14
CA LYS A 555 0.68 0.75 19.74
C LYS A 555 1.42 -0.38 20.46
N LYS A 556 2.67 -0.66 20.10
CA LYS A 556 3.53 -1.66 20.76
C LYS A 556 4.33 -1.07 21.92
N ILE A 557 4.63 0.23 21.86
CA ILE A 557 5.43 0.94 22.87
C ILE A 557 4.56 1.46 24.01
N LEU A 558 3.41 2.07 23.69
CA LEU A 558 2.53 2.71 24.68
C LEU A 558 2.21 1.80 25.88
N PRO A 559 1.82 0.52 25.70
CA PRO A 559 1.49 -0.36 26.83
C PRO A 559 2.68 -0.70 27.75
N LEU A 560 3.91 -0.34 27.36
CA LEU A 560 5.11 -0.53 28.19
C LEU A 560 5.27 0.58 29.22
N PHE A 561 4.71 1.75 28.94
CA PHE A 561 4.87 2.97 29.74
C PHE A 561 3.57 3.46 30.35
N SER A 562 2.42 2.98 29.86
CA SER A 562 1.10 3.41 30.30
C SER A 562 0.10 2.25 30.29
N SER A 563 -0.99 2.41 31.04
CA SER A 563 -2.17 1.53 30.96
C SER A 563 -3.16 1.97 29.87
N LEU A 564 -2.86 3.06 29.15
CA LEU A 564 -3.66 3.56 28.02
C LEU A 564 -3.81 2.47 26.94
N THR A 565 -5.03 2.28 26.45
CA THR A 565 -5.34 1.27 25.44
C THR A 565 -6.31 1.81 24.40
N TYR A 566 -6.09 1.40 23.15
CA TYR A 566 -7.02 1.64 22.04
C TYR A 566 -8.10 0.55 21.96
N GLN A 567 -7.96 -0.53 22.75
CA GLN A 567 -8.91 -1.64 22.72
C GLN A 567 -10.29 -1.18 23.21
N GLY A 568 -11.32 -1.44 22.40
CA GLY A 568 -12.70 -1.08 22.69
C GLY A 568 -13.10 0.32 22.21
N MET A 569 -12.19 1.08 21.60
CA MET A 569 -12.55 2.31 20.89
C MET A 569 -13.30 1.95 19.59
N GLU A 570 -14.33 2.73 19.27
CA GLU A 570 -15.10 2.57 18.04
C GLU A 570 -14.32 3.03 16.81
N VAL A 571 -13.52 4.08 16.98
CA VAL A 571 -12.46 4.50 16.06
C VAL A 571 -11.16 4.33 16.83
N GLY A 572 -10.37 3.31 16.48
CA GLY A 572 -9.14 2.92 17.20
C GLY A 572 -7.90 2.84 16.31
N ASN A 573 -8.01 3.18 15.04
CA ASN A 573 -6.89 3.27 14.11
C ASN A 573 -7.18 4.21 12.92
N GLY A 574 -6.12 4.66 12.24
CA GLY A 574 -6.23 5.58 11.11
C GLY A 574 -7.08 5.07 9.93
N MET A 575 -7.14 3.75 9.69
CA MET A 575 -8.03 3.19 8.65
C MET A 575 -9.50 3.36 9.04
N GLU A 576 -9.87 3.10 10.29
CA GLU A 576 -11.23 3.36 10.80
C GLU A 576 -11.56 4.85 10.78
N ALA A 577 -10.59 5.73 11.09
CA ALA A 577 -10.77 7.18 11.03
C ALA A 577 -11.05 7.65 9.58
N LEU A 578 -10.26 7.18 8.62
CA LEU A 578 -10.44 7.44 7.18
C LEU A 578 -11.82 7.01 6.72
N ILE A 579 -12.24 5.79 7.07
CA ILE A 579 -13.52 5.22 6.64
C ILE A 579 -14.68 5.98 7.25
N THR A 580 -14.58 6.29 8.54
CA THR A 580 -15.59 7.08 9.24
C THR A 580 -15.74 8.45 8.57
N TYR A 581 -14.64 9.13 8.26
CA TYR A 581 -14.66 10.40 7.53
C TYR A 581 -15.26 10.27 6.13
N ALA A 582 -14.89 9.23 5.38
CA ALA A 582 -15.43 8.99 4.04
C ALA A 582 -16.95 8.70 4.06
N GLN A 583 -17.50 8.22 5.18
CA GLN A 583 -18.93 7.99 5.37
C GLN A 583 -19.73 9.19 5.87
N PHE A 584 -19.10 10.32 6.27
CA PHE A 584 -19.80 11.51 6.77
C PHE A 584 -21.04 11.91 5.96
N PRO A 585 -21.01 11.96 4.61
CA PRO A 585 -22.18 12.34 3.81
C PRO A 585 -23.36 11.35 3.88
N THR A 586 -23.13 10.15 4.39
CA THR A 586 -24.11 9.05 4.45
C THR A 586 -24.78 8.92 5.81
N PHE A 587 -24.21 9.54 6.85
CA PHE A 587 -24.72 9.44 8.21
C PHE A 587 -25.98 10.29 8.42
N THR A 588 -26.88 9.79 9.27
CA THR A 588 -27.91 10.63 9.90
C THR A 588 -27.26 11.66 10.80
N LYS A 589 -28.02 12.66 11.24
CA LYS A 589 -27.51 13.71 12.13
C LYS A 589 -27.01 13.13 13.46
N GLU A 590 -27.72 12.18 14.06
CA GLU A 590 -27.29 11.55 15.31
C GLU A 590 -26.02 10.71 15.13
N GLU A 591 -25.94 9.94 14.04
CA GLU A 591 -24.75 9.14 13.72
C GLU A 591 -23.53 10.03 13.45
N TYR A 592 -23.70 11.11 12.69
CA TYR A 592 -22.64 12.08 12.41
C TYR A 592 -22.09 12.65 13.72
N GLU A 593 -22.93 13.19 14.60
CA GLU A 593 -22.47 13.80 15.85
C GLU A 593 -21.73 12.76 16.72
N HIS A 594 -22.28 11.56 16.85
CA HIS A 594 -21.64 10.48 17.61
C HIS A 594 -20.27 10.11 17.02
N LYS A 595 -20.18 9.86 15.72
CA LYS A 595 -18.95 9.48 15.03
C LYS A 595 -17.90 10.58 15.04
N TYR A 596 -18.33 11.84 14.88
CA TYR A 596 -17.47 13.01 14.96
C TYR A 596 -16.78 13.08 16.34
N GLN A 597 -17.54 12.94 17.43
CA GLN A 597 -16.96 12.89 18.78
C GLN A 597 -16.00 11.71 18.97
N LYS A 598 -16.31 10.53 18.41
CA LYS A 598 -15.41 9.36 18.48
C LYS A 598 -14.09 9.58 17.74
N MET A 599 -14.10 10.30 16.63
CA MET A 599 -12.86 10.69 15.93
C MET A 599 -12.03 11.69 16.74
N ILE A 600 -12.67 12.63 17.45
CA ILE A 600 -11.95 13.55 18.36
C ILE A 600 -11.34 12.78 19.55
N GLU A 601 -12.09 11.86 20.16
CA GLU A 601 -11.59 11.03 21.26
C GLU A 601 -10.36 10.21 20.85
N TYR A 602 -10.38 9.62 19.65
CA TYR A 602 -9.29 8.85 19.06
C TYR A 602 -8.04 9.70 18.81
N CYS A 603 -8.17 10.81 18.06
CA CYS A 603 -7.01 11.62 17.73
C CYS A 603 -6.37 12.25 18.97
N ARG A 604 -7.17 12.59 20.00
CA ARG A 604 -6.66 13.05 21.30
C ARG A 604 -5.83 11.96 21.97
N GLN A 605 -6.25 10.71 21.85
CA GLN A 605 -5.52 9.59 22.42
C GLN A 605 -4.15 9.39 21.75
N ASP A 606 -4.03 9.63 20.45
CA ASP A 606 -2.76 9.49 19.72
C ASP A 606 -1.69 10.48 20.19
N THR A 607 -2.05 11.76 20.34
CA THR A 607 -1.09 12.75 20.86
C THR A 607 -0.84 12.59 22.35
N TRP A 608 -1.84 12.14 23.12
CA TRP A 608 -1.63 11.79 24.54
C TRP A 608 -0.71 10.58 24.71
N ALA A 609 -0.73 9.62 23.79
CA ALA A 609 0.19 8.49 23.81
C ALA A 609 1.65 8.95 23.71
N MET A 610 1.95 10.01 22.94
CA MET A 610 3.30 10.58 22.85
C MET A 610 3.75 11.20 24.18
N VAL A 611 2.85 11.92 24.88
CA VAL A 611 3.10 12.47 26.23
C VAL A 611 3.48 11.34 27.19
N GLU A 612 2.66 10.29 27.27
CA GLU A 612 2.86 9.15 28.17
C GLU A 612 4.16 8.39 27.87
N ILE A 613 4.49 8.20 26.58
CA ILE A 613 5.73 7.53 26.17
C ILE A 613 6.94 8.37 26.56
N LEU A 614 6.94 9.68 26.30
CA LEU A 614 8.05 10.56 26.67
C LEU A 614 8.25 10.56 28.18
N HIS A 615 7.17 10.68 28.96
CA HIS A 615 7.22 10.66 30.42
C HIS A 615 7.70 9.31 30.97
N GLY A 616 7.19 8.20 30.44
CA GLY A 616 7.61 6.86 30.83
C GLY A 616 9.06 6.57 30.49
N LEU A 617 9.51 6.99 29.31
CA LEU A 617 10.90 6.85 28.90
C LEU A 617 11.84 7.68 29.78
N SER A 618 11.45 8.92 30.10
CA SER A 618 12.20 9.80 31.00
C SER A 618 12.34 9.21 32.40
N LYS A 619 11.27 8.61 32.94
CA LYS A 619 11.29 7.88 34.22
C LYS A 619 12.16 6.62 34.17
N SER A 620 12.28 5.96 33.03
CA SER A 620 13.04 4.71 32.91
C SER A 620 14.56 4.88 32.96
N VAL A 621 15.05 6.12 32.80
CA VAL A 621 16.48 6.43 32.73
C VAL A 621 16.97 7.32 33.89
N ASN A 622 16.04 7.88 34.67
CA ASN A 622 16.34 8.60 35.90
C ASN A 622 16.35 7.65 37.09
#